data_AF-A0A8T7C7G4-F1
#
_entry.id   AF-A0A8T7C7G4-F1
#
_cell.length_a   1.000
_cell.length_b   1.000
_cell.length_c   1.000
_cell.angle_alpha   90.00
_cell.angle_beta   90.00
_cell.angle_gamma   90.00
#
_symmetry.space_group_name_H-M   'P 1'
#
loop_
_entity.id
_entity.type
_entity.pdbx_description
1 polymer ?
#
loop_
_entity_poly.entity_id
_entity_poly.type
_entity_poly.pdbx_seq_one_letter_code
_entity_poly.pdbx_strand_id
1 'polypeptide(L)' 'LLMEETGLPVVVADDPLTCVARGGGRVLELMDEHGPSMFGLD' A
#
# COMPACT_ATOMS: atom_id res chain seq x y z
N LEU A 1 -8.37 -14.86 -18.10
CA LEU A 1 -8.34 -13.86 -16.98
C LEU A 1 -7.12 -14.15 -16.09
N LEU A 2 -6.52 -13.18 -15.36
CA LEU A 2 -5.28 -13.42 -14.57
C LEU A 2 -5.37 -14.62 -13.62
N MET A 3 -6.54 -14.85 -13.01
CA MET A 3 -6.81 -16.02 -12.16
C MET A 3 -6.71 -17.35 -12.93
N GLU A 4 -7.15 -17.39 -14.19
CA GLU A 4 -7.13 -18.61 -15.03
C GLU A 4 -5.70 -18.96 -15.46
N GLU A 5 -4.90 -17.95 -15.82
CA GLU A 5 -3.51 -18.15 -16.26
C GLU A 5 -2.59 -18.57 -15.11
N THR A 6 -2.87 -18.08 -13.90
CA THR A 6 -1.99 -18.28 -12.74
C THR A 6 -2.46 -19.39 -11.79
N GLY A 7 -3.75 -19.72 -11.80
CA GLY A 7 -4.36 -20.63 -10.82
C GLY A 7 -4.39 -20.09 -9.39
N LEU A 8 -4.04 -18.81 -9.18
CA LEU A 8 -3.99 -18.17 -7.87
C LEU A 8 -5.20 -17.25 -7.64
N PRO A 9 -5.63 -17.04 -6.38
CA PRO A 9 -6.64 -16.04 -6.06
C PRO A 9 -6.20 -14.64 -6.48
N VAL A 10 -7.06 -13.94 -7.22
CA VAL A 10 -6.85 -12.55 -7.62
C VAL A 10 -7.97 -11.71 -7.02
N VAL A 11 -7.61 -10.64 -6.32
CA VAL A 11 -8.55 -9.72 -5.67
C VAL A 11 -8.26 -8.31 -6.16
N VAL A 12 -9.32 -7.57 -6.49
CA VAL A 12 -9.23 -6.14 -6.82
C VAL A 12 -9.30 -5.37 -5.50
N ALA A 13 -8.38 -4.42 -5.30
CA ALA A 13 -8.43 -3.53 -4.13
C ALA A 13 -9.71 -2.68 -4.15
N ASP A 14 -10.23 -2.32 -2.98
CA ASP A 14 -11.50 -1.57 -2.87
C ASP A 14 -11.47 -0.22 -3.64
N ASP A 15 -10.37 0.53 -3.53
CA ASP A 15 -10.14 1.80 -4.25
C ASP A 15 -8.87 1.72 -5.12
N PRO A 16 -8.88 0.99 -6.26
CA PRO A 16 -7.67 0.62 -6.97
C PRO A 16 -6.97 1.82 -7.62
N LEU A 17 -7.70 2.90 -7.89
CA LEU A 17 -7.15 4.12 -8.49
C LEU A 17 -6.46 5.04 -7.48
N THR A 18 -6.67 4.85 -6.17
CA THR A 18 -6.13 5.73 -5.14
C THR A 18 -5.30 5.01 -4.08
N CYS A 19 -5.23 3.68 -4.11
CA CYS A 19 -4.57 2.87 -3.09
C CYS A 19 -3.10 3.27 -2.84
N VAL A 20 -2.37 3.71 -3.88
CA VAL A 20 -0.99 4.22 -3.75
C VAL A 20 -0.95 5.53 -2.96
N ALA A 21 -1.77 6.52 -3.35
CA ALA A 21 -1.83 7.80 -2.67
C ALA A 21 -2.29 7.64 -1.21
N ARG A 22 -3.27 6.76 -0.97
CA ARG A 22 -3.74 6.40 0.38
C ARG A 22 -2.62 5.78 1.22
N GLY A 23 -1.91 4.79 0.68
CA GLY A 23 -0.78 4.15 1.36
C GLY A 23 0.34 5.15 1.69
N GLY A 24 0.69 6.00 0.73
CA GLY A 24 1.66 7.08 0.95
C GLY A 24 1.23 8.06 2.04
N GLY A 25 -0.03 8.50 2.02
CA GLY A 25 -0.59 9.35 3.07
C GLY A 25 -0.50 8.71 4.47
N ARG A 26 -0.79 7.41 4.59
CA ARG A 26 -0.66 6.71 5.88
C ARG A 26 0.78 6.65 6.38
N VAL A 27 1.76 6.48 5.49
CA VAL A 27 3.18 6.52 5.89
C VAL A 27 3.57 7.91 6.39
N LEU A 28 3.13 8.97 5.71
CA LEU A 28 3.40 10.35 6.16
C LEU A 28 2.81 10.62 7.55
N GLU A 29 1.57 10.21 7.81
CA GLU A 29 0.96 10.31 9.15
C GLU A 29 1.79 9.54 10.20
N LEU A 30 2.21 8.31 9.89
CA LEU A 30 3.01 7.51 10.82
C LEU A 30 4.40 8.11 11.09
N MET A 31 5.01 8.76 10.09
CA MET A 31 6.27 9.48 10.23
C MET A 31 6.11 10.72 11.11
N ASP A 32 4.99 11.43 11.02
CA ASP A 32 4.70 12.56 11.91
C ASP A 32 4.48 12.08 13.36
N GLU A 33 3.88 10.90 13.55
CA GLU A 33 3.62 10.31 14.87
C GLU A 33 4.86 9.66 15.52
N HIS A 34 5.70 8.97 14.75
CA HIS A 34 6.76 8.09 15.27
C HIS A 34 8.19 8.47 14.80
N GLY A 35 8.30 9.44 13.88
CA GLY A 35 9.55 9.84 13.25
C GLY A 35 9.94 9.00 12.02
N PRO A 36 10.81 9.53 11.14
CA PRO A 36 11.25 8.86 9.90
C PRO A 36 12.07 7.59 10.14
N SER A 37 12.72 7.45 11.29
CA SER A 37 13.54 6.29 11.65
C SER A 37 12.74 5.00 11.79
N MET A 38 11.43 5.10 12.04
CA MET A 38 10.51 3.95 12.02
C MET A 38 10.57 3.19 10.69
N PHE A 39 10.84 3.89 9.59
CA PHE A 39 10.94 3.34 8.24
C PHE A 39 12.39 3.26 7.74
N GLY A 40 13.38 3.48 8.60
CA GLY A 40 14.81 3.44 8.25
C GLY A 40 15.23 4.51 7.24
N LEU A 41 14.61 5.69 7.29
CA LEU A 41 14.85 6.81 6.37
C LEU A 41 15.86 7.84 6.90
N ASP A 42 16.84 7.37 7.67
CA ASP A 42 17.88 8.18 8.33
C ASP A 42 19.06 8.50 7.38
#